data_AF-A0A816FP52-F1
#
_entry.id   AF-A0A816FP52-F1
#
_cell.length_a   1.000
_cell.length_b   1.000
_cell.length_c   1.000
_cell.angle_alpha   90.00
_cell.angle_beta   90.00
_cell.angle_gamma   90.00
#
_symmetry.space_group_name_H-M   'P 1'
#
loop_
_entity.id
_entity.type
_entity.pdbx_description
1 polymer ?
#
loop_
_entity_poly.entity_id
_entity_poly.type
_entity_poly.pdbx_seq_one_letter_code
_entity_poly.pdbx_strand_id
1 'polypeptide(L)'
;LSTGRVFHAEILRHQISLNENENENENNSNEFITNSDVLLIAFHHAAYDRASSPIFFNDLCLAYNTNATSIEDDEPLQYIDYSIHEHLIDMATSREFWYLQLEGYNFEYQLSLPVDRRRLTNDHRSSSACTTQISFENEISQSFLDYASIHHVTPFQLGISILCAFLFKLTHDENDICISCFNANRYKTELQNIMGMFVSTLPYRMQLDPRSSFDELVKYVQEKCLSILEHSHYPLQHILADLHINQSNISFLEAMYDFITISSHSDELSLDGASLKHVSFERSFEVAKFDFMLTFIYNPMLENNRLLFLLTCSHDLFDEITVTKIGRRLEYCFQQLFSSNQTINQSDTCFTSISKFNLILPEETQEMEDIIFCRQSHIINEGMFKLGIEFFLINIHIDNQHIMQKYLCKYVLISFRSS
;
A
#
# COMPACT_ATOMS: atom_id res chain seq x y z
N LEU A 1 22.16 -5.07 14.71
CA LEU A 1 21.01 -5.91 15.14
C LEU A 1 21.30 -7.43 15.07
N SER A 2 22.33 -7.90 14.35
CA SER A 2 22.68 -9.33 14.19
C SER A 2 23.25 -10.05 15.43
N THR A 3 23.41 -9.36 16.56
CA THR A 3 23.92 -9.91 17.83
C THR A 3 22.83 -10.04 18.91
N GLY A 4 21.55 -10.01 18.53
CA GLY A 4 20.42 -9.99 19.47
C GLY A 4 20.12 -8.61 20.05
N ARG A 5 20.86 -7.56 19.64
CA ARG A 5 20.50 -6.17 19.94
C ARG A 5 19.23 -5.80 19.17
N VAL A 6 18.19 -5.39 19.90
CA VAL A 6 16.90 -4.93 19.35
C VAL A 6 16.80 -3.41 19.23
N PHE A 7 17.81 -2.68 19.70
CA PHE A 7 17.89 -1.23 19.67
C PHE A 7 19.33 -0.81 19.34
N HIS A 8 19.46 0.25 18.55
CA HIS A 8 20.71 0.92 18.22
C HIS A 8 20.45 2.42 18.15
N ALA A 9 21.31 3.21 18.78
CA ALA A 9 21.30 4.66 18.67
C ALA A 9 22.73 5.15 18.43
N GLU A 10 22.89 6.08 17.50
CA GLU A 10 24.19 6.61 17.08
C GLU A 10 24.05 8.05 16.60
N ILE A 11 25.05 8.87 16.88
CA ILE A 11 25.16 10.23 16.33
C ILE A 11 26.09 10.16 15.13
N LEU A 12 25.54 10.34 13.94
CA LEU A 12 26.29 10.45 12.70
C LEU A 12 26.75 11.89 12.54
N ARG A 13 28.06 12.11 12.64
CA ARG A 13 28.64 13.44 12.50
C ARG A 13 29.05 13.71 11.06
N HIS A 14 28.66 14.86 10.53
CA HIS A 14 29.14 15.30 9.23
C HIS A 14 30.59 15.78 9.37
N GLN A 15 31.57 14.94 9.03
CA GLN A 15 32.96 15.36 8.99
C GLN A 15 33.17 16.36 7.85
N ILE A 16 33.23 17.65 8.18
CA ILE A 16 33.83 18.65 7.30
C ILE A 16 35.33 18.30 7.25
N SER A 17 35.85 17.99 6.06
CA SER A 17 37.28 17.90 5.81
C SER A 17 37.91 19.28 6.07
N LEU A 18 38.29 19.55 7.31
CA LEU A 18 39.09 20.72 7.65
C LEU A 18 40.53 20.41 7.24
N ASN A 19 41.08 21.29 6.41
CA ASN A 19 42.50 21.30 6.08
C ASN A 19 43.31 21.27 7.39
N GLU A 20 44.30 20.38 7.42
CA GLU A 20 45.35 20.31 8.43
C GLU A 20 45.90 21.72 8.70
N ASN A 21 45.49 22.36 9.80
CA ASN A 21 46.19 23.42 10.53
C ASN A 21 45.24 24.11 11.53
N GLU A 22 44.80 23.42 12.58
CA GLU A 22 44.35 24.06 13.83
C GLU A 22 44.32 23.02 14.98
N ASN A 23 45.48 22.44 15.27
CA ASN A 23 45.69 21.65 16.49
C ASN A 23 45.83 22.59 17.69
N GLU A 24 44.83 22.61 18.58
CA GLU A 24 44.99 22.59 20.06
C GLU A 24 43.65 22.73 20.83
N ASN A 25 42.50 22.92 20.18
CA ASN A 25 41.18 22.98 20.84
C ASN A 25 40.23 21.79 20.54
N GLU A 26 40.72 20.73 19.88
CA GLU A 26 39.89 19.61 19.37
C GLU A 26 39.31 18.67 20.44
N ASN A 27 39.74 18.76 21.71
CA ASN A 27 39.25 17.84 22.74
C ASN A 27 37.87 18.22 23.32
N ASN A 28 37.39 19.46 23.16
CA ASN A 28 36.07 19.89 23.65
C ASN A 28 35.00 20.03 22.55
N SER A 29 35.38 20.07 21.28
CA SER A 29 34.43 20.21 20.16
C SER A 29 33.62 18.93 19.91
N ASN A 30 34.02 17.80 20.50
CA ASN A 30 33.30 16.53 20.37
C ASN A 30 32.19 16.32 21.42
N GLU A 31 31.99 17.21 22.37
CA GLU A 31 31.03 17.00 23.46
C GLU A 31 29.58 17.38 23.10
N PHE A 32 29.40 18.31 22.15
CA PHE A 32 28.08 18.83 21.77
C PHE A 32 27.64 18.37 20.37
N ILE A 33 26.33 18.20 20.20
CA ILE A 33 25.67 17.91 18.92
C ILE A 33 25.45 19.24 18.17
N THR A 34 25.74 19.25 16.88
CA THR A 34 25.59 20.39 15.99
C THR A 34 24.41 20.19 15.03
N ASN A 35 24.02 21.25 14.32
CA ASN A 35 22.96 21.18 13.31
C ASN A 35 23.30 20.31 12.08
N SER A 36 24.58 19.96 11.90
CA SER A 36 25.06 19.06 10.86
C SER A 36 25.10 17.59 11.28
N ASP A 37 24.83 17.31 12.55
CA ASP A 37 24.81 15.94 13.06
C ASP A 37 23.41 15.33 12.92
N VAL A 38 23.37 14.02 12.73
CA VAL A 38 22.13 13.25 12.60
C VAL A 38 22.06 12.22 13.72
N LEU A 39 20.98 12.26 14.49
CA LEU A 39 20.68 11.20 15.46
C LEU A 39 19.98 10.04 14.73
N LEU A 40 20.69 8.93 14.58
CA LEU A 40 20.16 7.69 14.04
C LEU A 40 19.63 6.83 15.19
N ILE A 41 18.36 6.46 15.12
CA ILE A 41 17.73 5.51 16.04
C ILE A 41 17.13 4.37 15.23
N ALA A 42 17.49 3.14 15.56
CA ALA A 42 17.03 1.95 14.88
C ALA A 42 16.53 0.91 15.89
N PHE A 43 15.30 0.44 15.68
CA PHE A 43 14.71 -0.66 16.41
C PHE A 43 14.59 -1.90 15.53
N HIS A 44 14.80 -3.08 16.11
CA HIS A 44 14.35 -4.31 15.50
C HIS A 44 12.83 -4.40 15.65
N HIS A 45 12.12 -4.67 14.56
CA HIS A 45 10.66 -4.71 14.53
C HIS A 45 10.03 -5.78 15.46
N ALA A 46 10.85 -6.66 16.06
CA ALA A 46 10.39 -7.68 17.02
C ALA A 46 10.04 -7.09 18.40
N ALA A 47 10.50 -5.87 18.70
CA ALA A 47 10.28 -5.20 19.98
C ALA A 47 9.57 -3.83 19.81
N TYR A 48 9.22 -3.45 18.58
CA TYR A 48 8.80 -2.10 18.24
C TYR A 48 7.92 -2.10 17.01
N ASP A 49 6.82 -1.35 17.04
CA ASP A 49 5.94 -1.10 15.92
C ASP A 49 5.78 0.40 15.61
N ARG A 50 5.10 0.74 14.50
CA ARG A 50 4.90 2.13 14.08
C ARG A 50 4.26 2.99 15.18
N ALA A 51 3.28 2.43 15.90
CA ALA A 51 2.55 3.11 16.98
C ALA A 51 3.43 3.37 18.22
N SER A 52 4.54 2.63 18.38
CA SER A 52 5.52 2.88 19.43
C SER A 52 6.33 4.16 19.22
N SER A 53 6.40 4.69 17.99
CA SER A 53 7.17 5.90 17.66
C SER A 53 6.79 7.14 18.44
N PRO A 54 5.53 7.62 18.42
CA PRO A 54 5.16 8.79 19.20
C PRO A 54 5.36 8.59 20.70
N ILE A 55 5.15 7.38 21.23
CA ILE A 55 5.36 7.04 22.65
C ILE A 55 6.84 7.21 23.01
N PHE A 56 7.73 6.56 22.25
CA PHE A 56 9.17 6.63 22.45
C PHE A 56 9.69 8.07 22.44
N PHE A 57 9.30 8.85 21.43
CA PHE A 57 9.80 10.20 21.29
C PHE A 57 9.27 11.16 22.36
N ASN A 58 8.02 10.97 22.81
CA ASN A 58 7.48 11.72 23.94
C ASN A 58 8.23 11.41 25.24
N ASP A 59 8.48 10.12 25.51
CA ASP A 59 9.25 9.67 26.67
C ASP A 59 10.70 10.19 26.64
N LEU A 60 11.33 10.17 25.45
CA LEU A 60 12.66 10.71 25.25
C LEU A 60 12.72 12.21 25.56
N CYS A 61 11.77 12.99 25.05
CA CYS A 61 11.68 14.43 25.31
C CYS A 61 11.49 14.71 26.81
N LEU A 62 10.60 13.98 27.48
CA LEU A 62 10.38 14.15 28.91
C LEU A 62 11.65 13.82 29.71
N ALA A 63 12.24 12.66 29.46
CA ALA A 63 13.45 12.19 30.14
C ALA A 63 14.61 13.16 29.96
N TYR A 64 14.82 13.66 28.75
CA TYR A 64 15.91 14.58 28.47
C TYR A 64 15.72 15.94 29.13
N ASN A 65 14.51 16.50 29.06
CA ASN A 65 14.24 17.88 29.52
C ASN A 65 14.07 17.98 31.04
N THR A 66 13.59 16.93 31.69
CA THR A 66 13.22 16.97 33.11
C THR A 66 14.03 16.01 33.97
N ASN A 67 14.82 15.13 33.36
CA ASN A 67 15.50 14.03 34.03
C ASN A 67 14.53 13.11 34.80
N ALA A 68 13.27 13.01 34.34
CA ALA A 68 12.19 12.21 34.90
C ALA A 68 11.58 11.27 33.85
N THR A 69 11.02 10.14 34.28
CA THR A 69 10.31 9.20 33.41
C THR A 69 8.82 9.50 33.38
N SER A 70 8.14 9.16 32.29
CA SER A 70 6.68 9.34 32.10
C SER A 70 5.83 8.40 32.96
N ILE A 71 6.45 7.40 33.56
CA ILE A 71 5.80 6.40 34.40
C ILE A 71 5.66 6.98 35.82
N GLU A 72 4.44 7.40 36.15
CA GLU A 72 4.06 7.82 37.51
C GLU A 72 3.57 6.65 38.39
N ASP A 73 3.22 5.52 37.78
CA ASP A 73 2.73 4.32 38.48
C ASP A 73 3.86 3.44 39.02
N ASP A 74 3.68 2.91 40.23
CA ASP A 74 4.64 2.00 40.88
C ASP A 74 4.78 0.65 40.13
N GLU A 75 3.75 0.23 39.37
CA GLU A 75 3.73 -1.00 38.56
C GLU A 75 3.03 -0.75 37.19
N PRO A 76 3.71 -0.13 36.20
CA PRO A 76 3.09 0.13 34.91
C PRO A 76 2.83 -1.17 34.15
N LEU A 77 1.72 -1.24 33.43
CA LEU A 77 1.46 -2.32 32.47
C LEU A 77 2.56 -2.35 31.40
N GLN A 78 3.20 -3.49 31.21
CA GLN A 78 4.27 -3.68 30.22
C GLN A 78 3.83 -4.60 29.08
N TYR A 79 4.58 -4.59 27.98
CA TYR A 79 4.35 -5.49 26.85
C TYR A 79 4.42 -6.98 27.24
N ILE A 80 5.22 -7.32 28.26
CA ILE A 80 5.28 -8.71 28.76
C ILE A 80 3.97 -9.15 29.40
N ASP A 81 3.28 -8.26 30.12
CA ASP A 81 1.99 -8.55 30.74
C ASP A 81 0.92 -8.77 29.67
N TYR A 82 0.94 -7.95 28.60
CA TYR A 82 0.12 -8.17 27.41
C TYR A 82 0.39 -9.55 26.79
N SER A 83 1.67 -9.90 26.59
CA SER A 83 2.08 -11.16 25.96
C SER A 83 1.62 -12.38 26.76
N ILE A 84 1.69 -12.30 28.10
CA ILE A 84 1.18 -13.34 29.01
C ILE A 84 -0.35 -13.40 28.95
N HIS A 85 -1.02 -12.26 28.99
CA HIS A 85 -2.48 -12.18 28.91
C HIS A 85 -3.02 -12.80 27.62
N GLU A 86 -2.40 -12.52 26.48
CA GLU A 86 -2.76 -13.08 25.16
C GLU A 86 -2.72 -14.61 25.15
N HIS A 87 -1.78 -15.22 25.88
CA HIS A 87 -1.67 -16.68 26.00
C HIS A 87 -2.70 -17.30 26.96
N LEU A 88 -3.27 -16.53 27.87
CA LEU A 88 -4.17 -17.03 28.92
C LEU A 88 -5.65 -16.86 28.58
N ILE A 89 -5.99 -15.91 27.71
CA ILE A 89 -7.38 -15.61 27.36
C ILE A 89 -7.95 -16.70 26.45
N ASP A 90 -9.22 -17.04 26.67
CA ASP A 90 -9.96 -17.94 25.78
C ASP A 90 -10.33 -17.21 24.49
N MET A 91 -9.87 -17.76 23.37
CA MET A 91 -10.07 -17.21 22.03
C MET A 91 -10.98 -18.10 21.17
N ALA A 92 -11.78 -19.00 21.76
CA ALA A 92 -12.62 -19.95 21.01
C ALA A 92 -13.56 -19.25 20.01
N THR A 93 -14.19 -18.14 20.40
CA THR A 93 -15.09 -17.37 19.53
C THR A 93 -14.35 -16.75 18.34
N SER A 94 -13.16 -16.19 18.58
CA SER A 94 -12.32 -15.62 17.52
C SER A 94 -11.77 -16.69 16.59
N ARG A 95 -11.39 -17.86 17.11
CA ARG A 95 -11.02 -19.03 16.30
C ARG A 95 -12.16 -19.44 15.37
N GLU A 96 -13.38 -19.58 15.89
CA GLU A 96 -14.55 -19.94 15.09
C GLU A 96 -14.84 -18.89 14.01
N PHE A 97 -14.79 -17.61 14.37
CA PHE A 97 -14.93 -16.50 13.42
C PHE A 97 -13.92 -16.62 12.28
N TRP A 98 -12.63 -16.79 12.58
CA TRP A 98 -11.58 -16.84 11.56
C TRP A 98 -11.69 -18.08 10.66
N TYR A 99 -12.10 -19.22 11.21
CA TYR A 99 -12.42 -20.40 10.41
C TYR A 99 -13.52 -20.09 9.39
N LEU A 100 -14.65 -19.51 9.82
CA LEU A 100 -15.77 -19.17 8.95
C LEU A 100 -15.44 -18.07 7.95
N GLN A 101 -14.74 -17.02 8.38
CA GLN A 101 -14.37 -15.87 7.55
C GLN A 101 -13.47 -16.29 6.37
N LEU A 102 -12.69 -17.35 6.53
CA LEU A 102 -11.76 -17.85 5.53
C LEU A 102 -12.17 -19.19 4.91
N GLU A 103 -13.36 -19.70 5.24
CA GLU A 103 -13.82 -21.01 4.80
C GLU A 103 -13.91 -21.11 3.26
N GLY A 104 -13.22 -22.10 2.69
CA GLY A 104 -13.21 -22.31 1.25
C GLY A 104 -12.38 -21.29 0.45
N TYR A 105 -11.63 -20.40 1.11
CA TYR A 105 -10.64 -19.58 0.41
C TYR A 105 -9.48 -20.45 -0.07
N ASN A 106 -9.05 -20.26 -1.32
CA ASN A 106 -7.89 -20.96 -1.85
C ASN A 106 -6.61 -20.14 -1.59
N PHE A 107 -5.90 -20.46 -0.52
CA PHE A 107 -4.65 -19.79 -0.14
C PHE A 107 -3.49 -20.01 -1.10
N GLU A 108 -3.55 -21.04 -1.94
CA GLU A 108 -2.57 -21.29 -2.99
C GLU A 108 -2.87 -20.47 -4.26
N TYR A 109 -4.10 -19.94 -4.38
CA TYR A 109 -4.49 -19.11 -5.50
C TYR A 109 -4.01 -17.68 -5.29
N GLN A 110 -3.03 -17.28 -6.10
CA GLN A 110 -2.55 -15.90 -6.18
C GLN A 110 -3.50 -15.08 -7.04
N LEU A 111 -3.77 -13.84 -6.61
CA LEU A 111 -4.49 -12.88 -7.44
C LEU A 111 -3.78 -12.73 -8.79
N SER A 112 -4.53 -12.74 -9.89
CA SER A 112 -3.97 -12.64 -11.25
C SER A 112 -3.53 -11.20 -11.59
N LEU A 113 -2.59 -10.67 -10.80
CA LEU A 113 -2.02 -9.34 -10.99
C LEU A 113 -1.22 -9.28 -12.31
N PRO A 114 -1.20 -8.12 -13.00
CA PRO A 114 -0.48 -7.95 -14.26
C PRO A 114 1.03 -7.80 -14.01
N VAL A 115 1.68 -8.89 -13.62
CA VAL A 115 3.13 -8.98 -13.37
C VAL A 115 3.90 -9.08 -14.70
N ASP A 116 5.10 -8.51 -14.74
CA ASP A 116 5.99 -8.54 -15.91
C ASP A 116 6.90 -9.77 -15.94
N ARG A 117 7.11 -10.38 -14.77
CA ARG A 117 8.09 -11.46 -14.55
C ARG A 117 7.45 -12.60 -13.76
N ARG A 118 8.03 -13.80 -13.89
CA ARG A 118 7.65 -14.93 -13.05
C ARG A 118 8.21 -14.74 -11.65
N ARG A 119 7.40 -15.10 -10.65
CA ARG A 119 7.79 -15.11 -9.24
C ARG A 119 9.03 -15.96 -8.99
N LEU A 120 10.01 -15.37 -8.32
CA LEU A 120 11.16 -16.08 -7.76
C LEU A 120 10.77 -16.75 -6.44
N THR A 121 11.49 -17.79 -6.04
CA THR A 121 11.33 -18.38 -4.70
C THR A 121 11.68 -17.34 -3.63
N ASN A 122 11.02 -17.42 -2.46
CA ASN A 122 11.17 -16.41 -1.39
C ASN A 122 12.63 -16.17 -0.97
N ASP A 123 13.50 -17.18 -1.04
CA ASP A 123 14.93 -17.10 -0.71
C ASP A 123 15.77 -16.21 -1.66
N HIS A 124 15.18 -15.78 -2.78
CA HIS A 124 15.85 -14.98 -3.80
C HIS A 124 15.23 -13.60 -4.02
N ARG A 125 14.36 -13.13 -3.11
CA ARG A 125 13.78 -11.78 -3.22
C ARG A 125 14.84 -10.71 -2.96
N SER A 126 14.99 -9.77 -3.90
CA SER A 126 15.95 -8.67 -3.79
C SER A 126 15.52 -7.60 -2.79
N SER A 127 14.24 -7.59 -2.43
CA SER A 127 13.55 -6.53 -1.68
C SER A 127 13.55 -5.18 -2.40
N SER A 128 13.98 -5.10 -3.66
CA SER A 128 13.91 -3.86 -4.44
C SER A 128 12.46 -3.54 -4.81
N ALA A 129 12.10 -2.27 -4.74
CA ALA A 129 10.77 -1.76 -5.08
C ALA A 129 10.74 -0.93 -6.35
N CYS A 130 9.61 -1.01 -7.04
CA CYS A 130 9.11 0.05 -7.91
C CYS A 130 7.95 0.74 -7.18
N THR A 131 8.02 2.06 -7.02
CA THR A 131 6.98 2.83 -6.33
C THR A 131 6.44 3.93 -7.25
N THR A 132 5.12 4.11 -7.27
CA THR A 132 4.49 5.27 -7.88
C THR A 132 3.60 5.98 -6.86
N GLN A 133 3.64 7.30 -6.90
CA GLN A 133 2.85 8.17 -6.04
C GLN A 133 1.62 8.66 -6.80
N ILE A 134 0.47 8.59 -6.14
CA ILE A 134 -0.81 9.06 -6.65
C ILE A 134 -1.30 10.11 -5.66
N SER A 135 -1.46 11.34 -6.13
CA SER A 135 -1.97 12.44 -5.30
C SER A 135 -3.19 13.04 -5.97
N PHE A 136 -4.26 13.22 -5.20
CA PHE A 136 -5.50 13.77 -5.72
C PHE A 136 -5.56 15.27 -5.50
N GLU A 137 -6.24 15.97 -6.42
CA GLU A 137 -6.60 17.36 -6.23
C GLU A 137 -7.61 17.52 -5.08
N ASN A 138 -7.72 18.75 -4.56
CA ASN A 138 -8.53 19.03 -3.38
C ASN A 138 -10.02 18.67 -3.60
N GLU A 139 -10.55 18.85 -4.81
CA GLU A 139 -11.96 18.58 -5.11
C GLU A 139 -12.32 17.09 -5.03
N ILE A 140 -11.50 16.23 -5.65
CA ILE A 140 -11.66 14.77 -5.58
C ILE A 140 -11.44 14.28 -4.15
N SER A 141 -10.42 14.83 -3.48
CA SER A 141 -10.11 14.49 -2.09
C SER A 141 -11.27 14.84 -1.15
N GLN A 142 -11.88 16.02 -1.32
CA GLN A 142 -13.03 16.44 -0.55
C GLN A 142 -14.25 15.57 -0.84
N SER A 143 -14.51 15.24 -2.11
CA SER A 143 -15.62 14.38 -2.50
C SER A 143 -15.50 12.97 -1.90
N PHE A 144 -14.29 12.41 -1.83
CA PHE A 144 -14.03 11.16 -1.12
C PHE A 144 -14.36 11.26 0.39
N LEU A 145 -13.93 12.34 1.06
CA LEU A 145 -14.17 12.54 2.49
C LEU A 145 -15.66 12.79 2.78
N ASP A 146 -16.34 13.55 1.92
CA ASP A 146 -17.77 13.81 2.00
C ASP A 146 -18.57 12.51 1.81
N TYR A 147 -18.18 11.68 0.83
CA TYR A 147 -18.76 10.35 0.65
C TYR A 147 -18.57 9.48 1.89
N ALA A 148 -17.35 9.43 2.45
CA ALA A 148 -17.07 8.68 3.68
C ALA A 148 -17.98 9.14 4.84
N SER A 149 -18.13 10.46 4.99
CA SER A 149 -19.00 11.08 6.00
C SER A 149 -20.48 10.73 5.82
N ILE A 150 -21.01 10.89 4.59
CA ILE A 150 -22.41 10.63 4.24
C ILE A 150 -22.77 9.15 4.46
N HIS A 151 -21.87 8.24 4.09
CA HIS A 151 -22.08 6.80 4.22
C HIS A 151 -21.67 6.25 5.59
N HIS A 152 -21.23 7.12 6.52
CA HIS A 152 -20.78 6.76 7.87
C HIS A 152 -19.67 5.69 7.88
N VAL A 153 -18.76 5.75 6.91
CA VAL A 153 -17.59 4.87 6.80
C VAL A 153 -16.30 5.66 7.06
N THR A 154 -15.27 4.97 7.52
CA THR A 154 -13.94 5.58 7.70
C THR A 154 -13.20 5.67 6.37
N PRO A 155 -12.22 6.60 6.22
CA PRO A 155 -11.32 6.62 5.07
C PRO A 155 -10.62 5.28 4.80
N PHE A 156 -10.29 4.53 5.86
CA PHE A 156 -9.76 3.17 5.77
C PHE A 156 -10.74 2.21 5.08
N GLN A 157 -11.99 2.15 5.54
CA GLN A 157 -13.02 1.27 4.96
C GLN A 157 -13.34 1.64 3.50
N LEU A 158 -13.43 2.94 3.20
CA LEU A 158 -13.65 3.41 1.83
C LEU A 158 -12.45 3.08 0.93
N GLY A 159 -11.22 3.23 1.43
CA GLY A 159 -10.01 2.85 0.72
C GLY A 159 -9.93 1.35 0.41
N ILE A 160 -10.32 0.48 1.35
CA ILE A 160 -10.46 -0.97 1.08
C ILE A 160 -11.52 -1.22 0.00
N SER A 161 -12.65 -0.53 0.06
CA SER A 161 -13.74 -0.70 -0.93
C SER A 161 -13.26 -0.37 -2.34
N ILE A 162 -12.52 0.72 -2.50
CA ILE A 162 -11.92 1.11 -3.78
C ILE A 162 -10.87 0.10 -4.20
N LEU A 163 -9.99 -0.35 -3.29
CA LEU A 163 -8.97 -1.34 -3.61
C LEU A 163 -9.61 -2.68 -4.06
N CYS A 164 -10.67 -3.15 -3.41
CA CYS A 164 -11.39 -4.35 -3.82
C CYS A 164 -12.03 -4.19 -5.20
N ALA A 165 -12.71 -3.08 -5.47
CA ALA A 165 -13.28 -2.80 -6.79
C ALA A 165 -12.20 -2.69 -7.88
N PHE A 166 -11.07 -2.06 -7.55
CA PHE A 166 -9.93 -1.92 -8.44
C PHE A 166 -9.28 -3.27 -8.74
N LEU A 167 -8.99 -4.08 -7.72
CA LEU A 167 -8.40 -5.41 -7.86
C LEU A 167 -9.32 -6.33 -8.65
N PHE A 168 -10.62 -6.31 -8.39
CA PHE A 168 -11.62 -7.05 -9.16
C PHE A 168 -11.46 -6.81 -10.66
N LYS A 169 -11.38 -5.54 -11.09
CA LYS A 169 -11.16 -5.23 -12.51
C LYS A 169 -9.74 -5.53 -12.98
N LEU A 170 -8.74 -5.30 -12.13
CA LEU A 170 -7.32 -5.47 -12.48
C LEU A 170 -6.97 -6.95 -12.75
N THR A 171 -7.62 -7.86 -12.02
CA THR A 171 -7.38 -9.31 -12.11
C THR A 171 -8.37 -10.04 -13.03
N HIS A 172 -9.08 -9.31 -13.90
CA HIS A 172 -10.04 -9.86 -14.87
C HIS A 172 -11.32 -10.43 -14.23
N ASP A 173 -11.94 -9.65 -13.36
CA ASP A 173 -13.21 -9.92 -12.70
C ASP A 173 -13.16 -11.10 -11.68
N GLU A 174 -11.99 -11.35 -11.06
CA GLU A 174 -11.89 -12.25 -9.91
C GLU A 174 -12.66 -11.69 -8.72
N ASN A 175 -13.59 -12.47 -8.19
CA ASN A 175 -14.56 -12.00 -7.20
C ASN A 175 -14.32 -12.51 -5.78
N ASP A 176 -13.35 -13.39 -5.53
CA ASP A 176 -12.96 -13.80 -4.17
C ASP A 176 -11.58 -13.19 -3.85
N ILE A 177 -11.60 -11.96 -3.33
CA ILE A 177 -10.40 -11.16 -3.11
C ILE A 177 -10.03 -11.22 -1.64
N CYS A 178 -8.80 -11.64 -1.32
CA CYS A 178 -8.26 -11.51 0.03
C CYS A 178 -7.01 -10.64 -0.01
N ILE A 179 -7.07 -9.51 0.70
CA ILE A 179 -5.92 -8.64 0.92
C ILE A 179 -5.46 -8.75 2.37
N SER A 180 -4.23 -8.35 2.63
CA SER A 180 -3.72 -8.17 3.98
C SER A 180 -3.84 -6.71 4.41
N CYS A 181 -4.22 -6.47 5.66
CA CYS A 181 -4.17 -5.13 6.25
C CYS A 181 -3.39 -5.15 7.57
N PHE A 182 -2.64 -4.07 7.83
CA PHE A 182 -2.03 -3.86 9.14
C PHE A 182 -3.09 -3.38 10.13
N ASN A 183 -3.09 -3.98 11.31
CA ASN A 183 -3.87 -3.52 12.46
C ASN A 183 -2.92 -3.23 13.61
N ALA A 184 -2.97 -2.03 14.18
CA ALA A 184 -2.13 -1.67 15.32
C ALA A 184 -2.37 -2.57 16.55
N ASN A 185 -3.53 -3.23 16.62
CA ASN A 185 -3.95 -4.18 17.65
C ASN A 185 -3.87 -3.62 19.09
N ARG A 186 -4.05 -2.31 19.23
CA ARG A 186 -4.16 -1.59 20.52
C ARG A 186 -5.63 -1.33 20.82
N TYR A 187 -6.39 -2.41 20.92
CA TYR A 187 -7.85 -2.42 21.04
C TYR A 187 -8.38 -2.01 22.44
N LYS A 188 -7.48 -1.88 23.42
CA LYS A 188 -7.74 -1.44 24.78
C LYS A 188 -7.00 -0.13 25.05
N THR A 189 -7.62 0.79 25.80
CA THR A 189 -7.02 2.10 26.12
C THR A 189 -5.69 1.95 26.85
N GLU A 190 -5.58 0.96 27.72
CA GLU A 190 -4.38 0.64 28.49
C GLU A 190 -3.20 0.23 27.60
N LEU A 191 -3.46 -0.26 26.39
CA LEU A 191 -2.43 -0.67 25.43
C LEU A 191 -1.94 0.49 24.56
N GLN A 192 -2.60 1.65 24.55
CA GLN A 192 -2.28 2.74 23.63
C GLN A 192 -0.93 3.40 23.92
N ASN A 193 -0.49 3.39 25.17
CA ASN A 193 0.73 4.09 25.63
C ASN A 193 1.90 3.14 25.95
N ILE A 194 1.86 1.89 25.47
CA ILE A 194 2.91 0.89 25.74
C ILE A 194 3.80 0.71 24.50
N MET A 195 5.12 0.85 24.61
CA MET A 195 6.00 0.44 23.51
C MET A 195 6.02 -1.10 23.36
N GLY A 196 5.97 -1.60 22.14
CA GLY A 196 6.01 -3.03 21.88
C GLY A 196 5.69 -3.41 20.44
N MET A 197 5.61 -4.72 20.18
CA MET A 197 5.23 -5.27 18.88
C MET A 197 3.77 -5.72 18.91
N PHE A 198 2.83 -4.78 18.80
CA PHE A 198 1.39 -5.10 18.80
C PHE A 198 0.86 -5.31 17.39
N VAL A 199 1.45 -4.65 16.38
CA VAL A 199 0.90 -4.67 15.02
C VAL A 199 0.70 -6.10 14.51
N SER A 200 -0.52 -6.37 14.07
CA SER A 200 -0.93 -7.64 13.47
C SER A 200 -1.19 -7.45 11.98
N THR A 201 -0.94 -8.49 11.20
CA THR A 201 -1.32 -8.54 9.78
C THR A 201 -2.52 -9.47 9.67
N LEU A 202 -3.65 -8.95 9.19
CA LEU A 202 -4.90 -9.69 9.17
C LEU A 202 -5.42 -9.86 7.73
N PRO A 203 -5.99 -11.03 7.39
CA PRO A 203 -6.63 -11.24 6.09
C PRO A 203 -8.01 -10.61 6.03
N TYR A 204 -8.26 -9.80 5.01
CA TYR A 204 -9.53 -9.20 4.67
C TYR A 204 -10.06 -9.85 3.39
N ARG A 205 -10.74 -10.99 3.56
CA ARG A 205 -11.42 -11.70 2.47
C ARG A 205 -12.78 -11.08 2.16
N MET A 206 -12.97 -10.74 0.90
CA MET A 206 -14.16 -10.11 0.33
C MET A 206 -14.61 -10.91 -0.91
N GLN A 207 -15.74 -11.61 -0.77
CA GLN A 207 -16.47 -12.18 -1.89
C GLN A 207 -17.40 -11.13 -2.51
N LEU A 208 -17.08 -10.69 -3.72
CA LEU A 208 -17.74 -9.60 -4.42
C LEU A 208 -18.87 -10.13 -5.32
N ASP A 209 -20.01 -9.44 -5.37
CA ASP A 209 -21.00 -9.62 -6.44
C ASP A 209 -20.69 -8.61 -7.56
N PRO A 210 -20.35 -9.05 -8.78
CA PRO A 210 -20.07 -8.15 -9.91
C PRO A 210 -21.21 -7.16 -10.22
N ARG A 211 -22.44 -7.50 -9.83
CA ARG A 211 -23.67 -6.73 -10.06
C ARG A 211 -23.93 -5.69 -8.98
N SER A 212 -23.25 -5.80 -7.83
CA SER A 212 -23.45 -4.86 -6.73
C SER A 212 -22.99 -3.47 -7.13
N SER A 213 -23.73 -2.46 -6.66
CA SER A 213 -23.29 -1.09 -6.78
C SER A 213 -22.08 -0.83 -5.88
N PHE A 214 -21.37 0.26 -6.14
CA PHE A 214 -20.27 0.66 -5.27
C PHE A 214 -20.73 0.93 -3.82
N ASP A 215 -21.93 1.49 -3.64
CA ASP A 215 -22.51 1.73 -2.30
C ASP A 215 -22.80 0.42 -1.54
N GLU A 216 -23.28 -0.59 -2.24
CA GLU A 216 -23.48 -1.93 -1.66
C GLU A 216 -22.14 -2.55 -1.27
N LEU A 217 -21.11 -2.40 -2.11
CA LEU A 217 -19.76 -2.83 -1.80
C LEU A 217 -19.22 -2.12 -0.54
N VAL A 218 -19.39 -0.80 -0.44
CA VAL A 218 -18.93 -0.01 0.71
C VAL A 218 -19.59 -0.47 2.01
N LYS A 219 -20.91 -0.72 1.99
CA LYS A 219 -21.63 -1.28 3.15
C LYS A 219 -21.13 -2.67 3.52
N TYR A 220 -20.95 -3.53 2.53
CA TYR A 220 -20.43 -4.88 2.73
C TYR A 220 -19.01 -4.85 3.36
N VAL A 221 -18.13 -3.99 2.84
CA VAL A 221 -16.77 -3.82 3.37
C VAL A 221 -16.80 -3.25 4.78
N GLN A 222 -17.69 -2.29 5.08
CA GLN A 222 -17.86 -1.75 6.43
C GLN A 222 -18.20 -2.86 7.44
N GLU A 223 -19.22 -3.67 7.15
CA GLU A 223 -19.65 -4.79 8.00
C GLU A 223 -18.53 -5.82 8.21
N LYS A 224 -17.82 -6.17 7.13
CA LYS A 224 -16.68 -7.09 7.20
C LYS A 224 -15.51 -6.54 8.00
N CYS A 225 -15.17 -5.26 7.82
CA CYS A 225 -14.11 -4.61 8.58
C CYS A 225 -14.44 -4.59 10.07
N LEU A 226 -15.68 -4.25 10.45
CA LEU A 226 -16.09 -4.25 11.87
C LEU A 226 -15.99 -5.64 12.48
N SER A 227 -16.47 -6.67 11.79
CA SER A 227 -16.39 -8.06 12.26
C SER A 227 -14.93 -8.52 12.42
N ILE A 228 -14.05 -8.17 11.48
CA ILE A 228 -12.61 -8.49 11.57
C ILE A 228 -11.96 -7.76 12.74
N LEU A 229 -12.33 -6.49 12.99
CA LEU A 229 -11.78 -5.71 14.10
C LEU A 229 -12.16 -6.29 15.47
N GLU A 230 -13.38 -6.81 15.64
CA GLU A 230 -13.80 -7.46 16.89
C GLU A 230 -12.94 -8.69 17.23
N HIS A 231 -12.43 -9.38 16.21
CA HIS A 231 -11.60 -10.58 16.33
C HIS A 231 -10.12 -10.37 15.99
N SER A 232 -9.66 -9.10 15.91
CA SER A 232 -8.30 -8.75 15.47
C SER A 232 -7.20 -9.20 16.42
N HIS A 233 -7.56 -9.42 17.68
CA HIS A 233 -6.67 -9.86 18.74
C HIS A 233 -6.24 -11.33 18.59
N TYR A 234 -6.84 -12.08 17.65
CA TYR A 234 -6.44 -13.45 17.36
C TYR A 234 -5.19 -13.46 16.47
N PRO A 235 -4.07 -14.05 16.93
CA PRO A 235 -2.81 -13.99 16.19
C PRO A 235 -2.88 -14.67 14.81
N LEU A 236 -2.27 -14.03 13.80
CA LEU A 236 -2.17 -14.60 12.45
C LEU A 236 -1.56 -16.01 12.46
N GLN A 237 -0.56 -16.27 13.31
CA GLN A 237 0.05 -17.60 13.37
C GLN A 237 -0.96 -18.67 13.80
N HIS A 238 -1.91 -18.33 14.67
CA HIS A 238 -2.98 -19.24 15.08
C HIS A 238 -3.99 -19.46 13.95
N ILE A 239 -4.39 -18.39 13.23
CA ILE A 239 -5.27 -18.50 12.04
C ILE A 239 -4.66 -19.50 11.04
N LEU A 240 -3.37 -19.35 10.73
CA LEU A 240 -2.68 -20.22 9.77
C LEU A 240 -2.54 -21.65 10.28
N ALA A 241 -2.24 -21.84 11.56
CA ALA A 241 -2.12 -23.16 12.17
C ALA A 241 -3.45 -23.92 12.15
N ASP A 242 -4.55 -23.24 12.49
CA ASP A 242 -5.90 -23.82 12.51
C ASP A 242 -6.39 -24.21 11.11
N LEU A 243 -5.97 -23.46 10.08
CA LEU A 243 -6.27 -23.76 8.68
C LEU A 243 -5.26 -24.73 8.04
N HIS A 244 -4.27 -25.21 8.79
CA HIS A 244 -3.18 -26.08 8.32
C HIS A 244 -2.40 -25.50 7.12
N ILE A 245 -2.25 -24.17 7.07
CA ILE A 245 -1.56 -23.46 5.98
C ILE A 245 -0.09 -23.32 6.34
N ASN A 246 0.78 -23.66 5.39
CA ASN A 246 2.20 -23.37 5.52
C ASN A 246 2.47 -21.88 5.23
N GLN A 247 3.21 -21.22 6.12
CA GLN A 247 3.52 -19.78 6.04
C GLN A 247 4.20 -19.36 4.73
N SER A 248 4.91 -20.27 4.07
CA SER A 248 5.61 -20.00 2.82
C SER A 248 4.68 -19.74 1.62
N ASN A 249 3.40 -20.11 1.71
CA ASN A 249 2.48 -20.24 0.57
C ASN A 249 1.21 -19.39 0.72
N ILE A 250 1.30 -18.20 1.32
CA ILE A 250 0.11 -17.40 1.62
C ILE A 250 -0.10 -16.31 0.58
N SER A 251 -1.08 -16.50 -0.31
CA SER A 251 -1.38 -15.54 -1.39
C SER A 251 -1.90 -14.18 -0.91
N PHE A 252 -2.71 -14.15 0.15
CA PHE A 252 -3.28 -12.88 0.63
C PHE A 252 -2.23 -11.92 1.23
N LEU A 253 -1.05 -12.43 1.63
CA LEU A 253 0.08 -11.59 2.07
C LEU A 253 0.74 -10.85 0.89
N GLU A 254 0.47 -11.26 -0.35
CA GLU A 254 1.11 -10.67 -1.54
C GLU A 254 0.51 -9.30 -1.87
N ALA A 255 -0.79 -9.11 -1.64
CA ALA A 255 -1.51 -7.87 -1.81
C ALA A 255 -1.83 -7.23 -0.45
N MET A 256 -1.16 -6.12 -0.15
CA MET A 256 -1.22 -5.42 1.13
C MET A 256 -1.91 -4.07 1.00
N TYR A 257 -2.70 -3.72 2.01
CA TYR A 257 -3.25 -2.39 2.22
C TYR A 257 -2.77 -1.84 3.57
N ASP A 258 -2.14 -0.68 3.53
CA ASP A 258 -1.71 0.06 4.72
C ASP A 258 -2.43 1.41 4.76
N PHE A 259 -2.88 1.82 5.94
CA PHE A 259 -3.51 3.12 6.14
C PHE A 259 -2.79 3.86 7.24
N ILE A 260 -2.23 5.01 6.89
CA ILE A 260 -1.39 5.81 7.76
C ILE A 260 -2.04 7.16 7.94
N THR A 261 -2.46 7.44 9.17
CA THR A 261 -2.86 8.79 9.56
C THR A 261 -1.67 9.56 10.12
N ILE A 262 -1.33 10.69 9.51
CA ILE A 262 -0.29 11.58 10.05
C ILE A 262 -0.94 12.48 11.10
N SER A 263 -0.54 12.32 12.36
CA SER A 263 -0.88 13.24 13.45
C SER A 263 0.30 14.19 13.70
N SER A 264 0.03 15.49 13.85
CA SER A 264 0.98 16.61 13.93
C SER A 264 1.98 16.64 15.10
N HIS A 265 2.15 15.55 15.85
CA HIS A 265 2.95 15.55 17.07
C HIS A 265 4.43 15.20 16.85
N SER A 266 4.88 15.03 15.60
CA SER A 266 6.19 14.43 15.30
C SER A 266 7.20 15.32 14.57
N ASP A 267 6.86 16.58 14.26
CA ASP A 267 7.72 17.37 13.36
C ASP A 267 8.75 18.25 14.09
N GLU A 268 8.51 18.59 15.36
CA GLU A 268 9.48 19.31 16.20
C GLU A 268 9.57 18.67 17.58
N LEU A 269 10.58 17.81 17.74
CA LEU A 269 10.97 17.28 19.04
C LEU A 269 11.93 18.28 19.69
N SER A 270 11.63 18.76 20.91
CA SER A 270 12.51 19.68 21.61
C SER A 270 13.27 18.98 22.73
N LEU A 271 14.61 19.05 22.65
CA LEU A 271 15.55 18.54 23.65
C LEU A 271 16.41 19.71 24.17
N ASP A 272 16.19 20.14 25.40
CA ASP A 272 16.82 21.30 26.05
C ASP A 272 16.83 22.58 25.19
N GLY A 273 15.68 22.85 24.56
CA GLY A 273 15.50 23.99 23.65
C GLY A 273 16.04 23.79 22.24
N ALA A 274 16.76 22.69 21.95
CA ALA A 274 17.13 22.31 20.59
C ALA A 274 15.94 21.66 19.88
N SER A 275 15.59 22.14 18.68
CA SER A 275 14.55 21.54 17.84
C SER A 275 15.16 20.49 16.91
N LEU A 276 14.75 19.24 17.09
CA LEU A 276 15.09 18.12 16.22
C LEU A 276 14.05 18.05 15.11
N LYS A 277 14.54 18.04 13.88
CA LYS A 277 13.73 17.86 12.69
C LYS A 277 13.92 16.46 12.15
N HIS A 278 12.82 15.81 11.82
CA HIS A 278 12.87 14.52 11.15
C HIS A 278 13.55 14.67 9.78
N VAL A 279 14.63 13.92 9.56
CA VAL A 279 15.29 13.85 8.26
C VAL A 279 14.66 12.72 7.46
N SER A 280 13.94 13.05 6.39
CA SER A 280 13.39 12.06 5.48
C SER A 280 14.50 11.43 4.65
N PHE A 281 14.62 10.10 4.70
CA PHE A 281 15.48 9.35 3.78
C PHE A 281 14.71 9.02 2.51
N GLU A 282 15.11 9.58 1.36
CA GLU A 282 14.46 9.35 0.06
C GLU A 282 14.41 7.87 -0.35
N ARG A 283 15.30 7.02 0.21
CA ARG A 283 15.36 5.58 -0.09
C ARG A 283 14.27 4.72 0.54
N SER A 284 13.36 5.28 1.35
CA SER A 284 12.26 4.48 1.93
C SER A 284 11.33 3.87 0.86
N PHE A 285 11.30 4.45 -0.35
CA PHE A 285 10.50 3.96 -1.48
C PHE A 285 11.18 2.83 -2.28
N GLU A 286 12.41 2.46 -1.95
CA GLU A 286 13.21 1.47 -2.68
C GLU A 286 13.08 0.05 -2.11
N VAL A 287 12.35 -0.14 -1.00
CA VAL A 287 12.20 -1.42 -0.31
C VAL A 287 10.79 -1.98 -0.42
N ALA A 288 10.64 -3.12 -1.09
CA ALA A 288 9.40 -3.87 -1.20
C ALA A 288 9.35 -5.00 -0.19
N LYS A 289 8.45 -4.91 0.80
CA LYS A 289 8.16 -6.00 1.75
C LYS A 289 7.19 -7.04 1.16
N PHE A 290 6.30 -6.59 0.28
CA PHE A 290 5.25 -7.37 -0.34
C PHE A 290 5.30 -7.19 -1.86
N ASP A 291 4.61 -8.06 -2.59
CA ASP A 291 4.61 -7.99 -4.07
C ASP A 291 3.84 -6.78 -4.57
N PHE A 292 2.73 -6.47 -3.91
CA PHE A 292 1.83 -5.38 -4.21
C PHE A 292 1.36 -4.74 -2.90
N MET A 293 1.69 -3.47 -2.67
CA MET A 293 1.26 -2.73 -1.48
C MET A 293 0.67 -1.39 -1.88
N LEU A 294 -0.57 -1.15 -1.49
CA LEU A 294 -1.18 0.17 -1.55
C LEU A 294 -1.16 0.79 -0.15
N THR A 295 -0.39 1.85 0.02
CA THR A 295 -0.38 2.65 1.26
C THR A 295 -1.21 3.90 1.05
N PHE A 296 -2.27 4.08 1.83
CA PHE A 296 -3.03 5.31 1.90
C PHE A 296 -2.53 6.18 3.06
N ILE A 297 -1.91 7.29 2.74
CA ILE A 297 -1.45 8.31 3.69
C ILE A 297 -2.49 9.43 3.74
N TYR A 298 -3.03 9.66 4.92
CA TYR A 298 -4.01 10.72 5.17
C TYR A 298 -3.52 11.63 6.29
N ASN A 299 -3.49 12.94 6.04
CA ASN A 299 -3.19 13.93 7.06
C ASN A 299 -4.44 14.81 7.29
N PRO A 300 -5.21 14.56 8.36
CA PRO A 300 -6.43 15.33 8.65
C PRO A 300 -6.16 16.79 9.05
N MET A 301 -4.90 17.17 9.30
CA MET A 301 -4.53 18.52 9.75
C MET A 301 -4.11 19.45 8.60
N LEU A 302 -3.90 18.91 7.39
CA LEU A 302 -3.58 19.76 6.23
C LEU A 302 -4.84 20.43 5.70
N GLU A 303 -4.79 21.76 5.54
CA GLU A 303 -5.91 22.55 5.01
C GLU A 303 -6.40 22.11 3.62
N ASN A 304 -5.54 21.45 2.84
CA ASN A 304 -5.84 21.03 1.48
C ASN A 304 -6.53 19.66 1.37
N ASN A 305 -6.71 18.93 2.49
CA ASN A 305 -7.32 17.60 2.56
C ASN A 305 -6.75 16.58 1.54
N ARG A 306 -5.55 16.81 1.01
CA ARG A 306 -5.04 16.01 -0.11
C ARG A 306 -4.85 14.56 0.31
N LEU A 307 -5.44 13.66 -0.47
CA LEU A 307 -5.24 12.23 -0.32
C LEU A 307 -3.97 11.81 -1.06
N LEU A 308 -3.13 11.03 -0.38
CA LEU A 308 -1.88 10.51 -0.92
C LEU A 308 -1.91 8.99 -0.88
N PHE A 309 -1.74 8.37 -2.04
CA PHE A 309 -1.57 6.93 -2.16
C PHE A 309 -0.19 6.61 -2.72
N LEU A 310 0.46 5.61 -2.15
CA LEU A 310 1.71 5.06 -2.64
C LEU A 310 1.47 3.62 -3.04
N LEU A 311 1.66 3.33 -4.31
CA LEU A 311 1.67 1.95 -4.80
C LEU A 311 3.12 1.50 -4.91
N THR A 312 3.50 0.58 -4.03
CA THR A 312 4.84 -0.02 -3.96
C THR A 312 4.73 -1.49 -4.34
N CYS A 313 5.43 -1.87 -5.40
CA CYS A 313 5.47 -3.25 -5.87
C CYS A 313 6.91 -3.79 -5.86
N SER A 314 7.05 -5.12 -5.77
CA SER A 314 8.36 -5.77 -5.88
C SER A 314 8.92 -5.64 -7.30
N HIS A 315 10.14 -5.12 -7.43
CA HIS A 315 10.84 -5.02 -8.71
C HIS A 315 11.17 -6.40 -9.31
N ASP A 316 11.19 -7.45 -8.48
CA ASP A 316 11.38 -8.82 -8.94
C ASP A 316 10.20 -9.31 -9.81
N LEU A 317 9.03 -8.67 -9.69
CA LEU A 317 7.80 -9.00 -10.41
C LEU A 317 7.34 -7.93 -11.38
N PHE A 318 7.56 -6.66 -11.04
CA PHE A 318 7.00 -5.52 -11.77
C PHE A 318 8.09 -4.56 -12.27
N ASP A 319 7.87 -4.06 -13.48
CA ASP A 319 8.62 -2.96 -14.05
C ASP A 319 7.99 -1.61 -13.66
N GLU A 320 8.81 -0.56 -13.57
CA GLU A 320 8.38 0.79 -13.20
C GLU A 320 7.26 1.31 -14.11
N ILE A 321 7.32 0.99 -15.41
CA ILE A 321 6.29 1.36 -16.40
C ILE A 321 4.95 0.71 -16.05
N THR A 322 4.97 -0.56 -15.63
CA THR A 322 3.77 -1.32 -15.25
C THR A 322 3.19 -0.77 -13.96
N VAL A 323 4.01 -0.54 -12.93
CA VAL A 323 3.56 0.08 -11.66
C VAL A 323 2.96 1.46 -11.89
N THR A 324 3.63 2.31 -12.68
CA THR A 324 3.12 3.63 -13.04
C THR A 324 1.77 3.54 -13.76
N LYS A 325 1.63 2.58 -14.68
CA LYS A 325 0.37 2.35 -15.40
C LYS A 325 -0.75 1.89 -14.45
N ILE A 326 -0.46 0.97 -13.53
CA ILE A 326 -1.42 0.54 -12.49
C ILE A 326 -1.83 1.74 -11.64
N GLY A 327 -0.88 2.59 -11.24
CA GLY A 327 -1.17 3.80 -10.46
C GLY A 327 -2.10 4.77 -11.19
N ARG A 328 -1.85 5.04 -12.48
CA ARG A 328 -2.75 5.86 -13.32
C ARG A 328 -4.15 5.25 -13.45
N ARG A 329 -4.26 3.91 -13.50
CA ARG A 329 -5.56 3.23 -13.53
C ARG A 329 -6.31 3.35 -12.21
N LEU A 330 -5.61 3.27 -11.08
CA LEU A 330 -6.19 3.53 -9.78
C LEU A 330 -6.68 4.98 -9.67
N GLU A 331 -5.86 5.93 -10.10
CA GLU A 331 -6.24 7.35 -10.17
C GLU A 331 -7.51 7.56 -11.02
N TYR A 332 -7.58 6.94 -12.20
CA TYR A 332 -8.75 7.00 -13.05
C TYR A 332 -10.00 6.35 -12.43
N CYS A 333 -9.82 5.31 -11.61
CA CYS A 333 -10.91 4.70 -10.84
C CYS A 333 -11.46 5.69 -9.79
N PHE A 334 -10.58 6.45 -9.12
CA PHE A 334 -11.00 7.52 -8.19
C PHE A 334 -11.74 8.64 -8.91
N GLN A 335 -11.25 9.08 -10.09
CA GLN A 335 -11.93 10.10 -10.88
C GLN A 335 -13.34 9.67 -11.29
N GLN A 336 -13.52 8.40 -11.71
CA GLN A 336 -14.85 7.85 -12.02
C GLN A 336 -15.81 7.87 -10.84
N LEU A 337 -15.30 7.78 -9.60
CA LEU A 337 -16.10 7.75 -8.37
C LEU A 337 -16.39 9.14 -7.80
N PHE A 338 -15.45 10.08 -7.94
CA PHE A 338 -15.42 11.31 -7.14
C PHE A 338 -15.27 12.60 -7.96
N SER A 339 -15.21 12.54 -9.30
CA SER A 339 -15.20 13.75 -10.13
C SER A 339 -16.59 14.39 -10.22
N SER A 340 -16.65 15.69 -9.93
CA SER A 340 -17.83 16.55 -9.84
C SER A 340 -18.70 16.68 -11.11
N ASN A 341 -18.18 16.26 -12.28
CA ASN A 341 -18.93 16.26 -13.54
C ASN A 341 -19.91 15.08 -13.69
N GLN A 342 -19.83 14.06 -12.83
CA GLN A 342 -21.00 13.25 -12.54
C GLN A 342 -21.83 14.05 -11.55
N THR A 343 -22.82 14.73 -12.11
CA THR A 343 -23.74 15.60 -11.37
C THR A 343 -24.11 14.91 -10.07
N ILE A 344 -24.01 15.63 -8.96
CA ILE A 344 -24.64 15.34 -7.69
C ILE A 344 -26.17 15.42 -7.88
N ASN A 345 -26.70 14.57 -8.76
CA ASN A 345 -27.87 13.80 -8.44
C ASN A 345 -27.29 12.54 -7.83
N GLN A 346 -27.42 12.40 -6.52
CA GLN A 346 -27.04 11.22 -5.71
C GLN A 346 -27.69 9.90 -6.21
N SER A 347 -28.31 9.89 -7.39
CA SER A 347 -28.88 8.73 -8.07
C SER A 347 -27.89 7.97 -8.95
N ASP A 348 -26.89 8.59 -9.61
CA ASP A 348 -26.20 7.90 -10.73
C ASP A 348 -24.94 7.12 -10.31
N THR A 349 -24.18 7.60 -9.33
CA THR A 349 -23.11 6.80 -8.70
C THR A 349 -23.69 5.61 -7.91
N CYS A 350 -24.93 5.76 -7.42
CA CYS A 350 -25.67 4.78 -6.62
C CYS A 350 -25.97 3.45 -7.36
N PHE A 351 -25.89 3.42 -8.70
CA PHE A 351 -26.24 2.24 -9.53
C PHE A 351 -25.11 1.73 -10.43
N THR A 352 -23.91 2.30 -10.35
CA THR A 352 -22.81 1.80 -11.16
C THR A 352 -22.25 0.53 -10.52
N SER A 353 -22.73 -0.59 -11.06
CA SER A 353 -22.21 -1.94 -10.84
C SER A 353 -20.68 -1.94 -10.87
N ILE A 354 -20.02 -2.62 -9.92
CA ILE A 354 -18.55 -2.69 -9.88
C ILE A 354 -17.95 -3.25 -11.20
N SER A 355 -18.69 -4.06 -11.95
CA SER A 355 -18.29 -4.55 -13.27
C SER A 355 -18.09 -3.46 -14.33
N LYS A 356 -18.73 -2.31 -14.16
CA LYS A 356 -18.70 -1.18 -15.11
C LYS A 356 -17.50 -0.26 -14.94
N PHE A 357 -16.71 -0.40 -13.87
CA PHE A 357 -15.48 0.37 -13.71
C PHE A 357 -14.54 0.12 -14.89
N ASN A 358 -14.07 1.20 -15.52
CA ASN A 358 -13.14 1.10 -16.63
C ASN A 358 -11.71 1.31 -16.13
N LEU A 359 -10.80 0.39 -16.45
CA LEU A 359 -9.36 0.54 -16.21
C LEU A 359 -8.59 0.88 -17.49
N ILE A 360 -9.26 1.02 -18.64
CA ILE A 360 -8.65 1.53 -19.86
C ILE A 360 -8.60 3.05 -19.74
N LEU A 361 -7.40 3.61 -19.82
CA LEU A 361 -7.23 5.05 -19.70
C LEU A 361 -7.85 5.77 -20.91
N PRO A 362 -8.31 7.02 -20.78
CA PRO A 362 -8.87 7.77 -21.90
C PRO A 362 -7.93 7.84 -23.12
N GLU A 363 -6.63 8.02 -22.88
CA GLU A 363 -5.66 8.07 -23.99
C GLU A 363 -5.51 6.71 -24.69
N GLU A 364 -5.64 5.60 -23.96
CA GLU A 364 -5.63 4.25 -24.55
C GLU A 364 -6.88 4.01 -25.39
N THR A 365 -8.01 4.55 -24.97
CA THR A 365 -9.28 4.47 -25.73
C THR A 365 -9.17 5.27 -27.02
N GLN A 366 -8.64 6.50 -26.97
CA GLN A 366 -8.38 7.31 -28.15
C GLN A 366 -7.41 6.62 -29.12
N GLU A 367 -6.30 6.05 -28.61
CA GLU A 367 -5.38 5.27 -29.46
C GLU A 367 -6.10 4.09 -30.14
N MET A 368 -6.99 3.39 -29.43
CA MET A 368 -7.76 2.28 -29.99
C MET A 368 -8.73 2.76 -31.07
N GLU A 369 -9.43 3.87 -30.85
CA GLU A 369 -10.34 4.47 -31.82
C GLU A 369 -9.60 4.95 -33.08
N ASP A 370 -8.44 5.60 -32.91
CA ASP A 370 -7.58 6.02 -34.00
C ASP A 370 -7.11 4.82 -34.84
N ILE A 371 -6.72 3.72 -34.17
CA ILE A 371 -6.36 2.45 -34.85
C ILE A 371 -7.56 1.88 -35.62
N ILE A 372 -8.76 1.87 -35.03
CA ILE A 372 -9.98 1.38 -35.69
C ILE A 372 -10.33 2.24 -36.90
N PHE A 373 -10.23 3.57 -36.77
CA PHE A 373 -10.47 4.52 -37.86
C PHE A 373 -9.46 4.31 -39.01
N CYS A 374 -8.18 4.14 -38.70
CA CYS A 374 -7.16 3.82 -39.70
C CYS A 374 -7.41 2.48 -40.41
N ARG A 375 -7.93 1.47 -39.68
CA ARG A 375 -8.33 0.20 -40.28
C ARG A 375 -9.52 0.37 -41.24
N GLN A 376 -10.51 1.17 -40.87
CA GLN A 376 -11.68 1.42 -41.73
C GLN A 376 -11.32 2.21 -42.99
N SER A 377 -10.41 3.19 -42.92
CA SER A 377 -9.95 3.92 -44.10
C SER A 377 -9.15 3.03 -45.07
N HIS A 378 -8.45 2.02 -44.56
CA HIS A 378 -7.82 0.99 -45.40
C HIS A 378 -8.84 0.02 -46.03
N ILE A 379 -9.88 -0.41 -45.30
CA ILE A 379 -10.93 -1.30 -45.84
C ILE A 379 -11.75 -0.60 -46.95
N ILE A 380 -11.96 0.71 -46.87
CA ILE A 380 -12.66 1.47 -47.92
C ILE A 380 -11.84 1.53 -49.24
N ASN A 381 -10.53 1.28 -49.19
CA ASN A 381 -9.66 1.20 -50.37
C ASN A 381 -9.44 -0.23 -50.90
N GLU A 382 -9.94 -1.27 -50.22
CA GLU A 382 -9.84 -2.67 -50.70
C GLU A 382 -11.08 -3.10 -51.51
N GLY A 383 -11.54 -2.22 -52.39
CA GLY A 383 -12.26 -2.63 -53.59
C GLY A 383 -11.29 -3.38 -54.50
N MET A 384 -11.33 -4.71 -54.45
CA MET A 384 -10.57 -5.70 -55.24
C MET A 384 -9.27 -6.18 -54.56
N PHE A 385 -9.31 -7.34 -53.93
CA PHE A 385 -8.57 -8.52 -54.40
C PHE A 385 -9.09 -9.79 -53.69
N LYS A 386 -9.20 -10.87 -54.47
CA LYS A 386 -9.74 -12.17 -54.11
C LYS A 386 -8.55 -13.14 -53.98
N LEU A 387 -8.69 -14.12 -53.07
CA LEU A 387 -7.99 -15.42 -52.96
C LEU A 387 -6.79 -15.57 -52.01
N GLY A 388 -6.84 -16.66 -51.23
CA GLY A 388 -5.73 -17.61 -51.09
C GLY A 388 -5.06 -17.64 -49.71
N ILE A 389 -5.35 -18.67 -48.91
CA ILE A 389 -4.59 -18.99 -47.70
C ILE A 389 -3.28 -19.67 -48.13
N GLU A 390 -2.15 -18.99 -47.97
CA GLU A 390 -0.80 -19.58 -47.93
C GLU A 390 0.04 -18.84 -46.87
N PHE A 391 0.85 -19.59 -46.12
CA PHE A 391 1.80 -19.03 -45.15
C PHE A 391 2.86 -18.18 -45.89
N PHE A 392 2.82 -16.87 -45.71
CA PHE A 392 3.86 -15.96 -46.21
C PHE A 392 4.93 -15.71 -45.15
N LEU A 393 6.15 -16.16 -45.43
CA LEU A 393 7.37 -15.57 -44.88
C LEU A 393 7.57 -14.23 -45.60
N ILE A 394 7.17 -13.13 -44.95
CA ILE A 394 7.34 -11.78 -45.48
C ILE A 394 8.73 -11.28 -45.07
N ASN A 395 9.66 -11.21 -46.03
CA ASN A 395 10.87 -10.42 -45.88
C ASN A 395 10.50 -8.94 -46.08
N ILE A 396 10.48 -8.18 -44.99
CA ILE A 396 10.21 -6.75 -45.01
C ILE A 396 11.51 -6.02 -45.35
N HIS A 397 11.60 -5.46 -46.55
CA HIS A 397 12.65 -4.49 -46.88
C HIS A 397 12.15 -3.09 -46.52
N ILE A 398 12.77 -2.47 -45.51
CA ILE A 398 12.42 -1.14 -45.03
C ILE A 398 13.30 -0.12 -45.75
N ASP A 399 12.75 0.64 -46.69
CA ASP A 399 13.40 1.81 -47.26
C ASP A 399 13.06 3.06 -46.43
N ASN A 400 14.09 3.62 -45.78
CA ASN A 400 14.18 4.98 -45.22
C ASN A 400 12.95 5.56 -44.47
N GLN A 401 12.17 4.73 -43.78
CA GLN A 401 11.26 5.18 -42.73
C GLN A 401 11.46 4.36 -41.45
N HIS A 402 11.59 5.05 -40.32
CA HIS A 402 11.75 4.43 -39.01
C HIS A 402 10.42 3.79 -38.57
N ILE A 403 10.26 2.49 -38.82
CA ILE A 403 9.21 1.70 -38.20
C ILE A 403 9.63 1.39 -36.76
N MET A 404 8.91 1.95 -35.78
CA MET A 404 9.15 1.68 -34.37
C MET A 404 8.66 0.27 -34.02
N GLN A 405 9.56 -0.60 -33.57
CA GLN A 405 9.34 -2.01 -33.24
C GLN A 405 8.14 -2.26 -32.31
N LYS A 406 7.84 -1.31 -31.41
CA LYS A 406 6.71 -1.35 -30.46
C LYS A 406 5.36 -1.44 -31.17
N TYR A 407 5.18 -0.77 -32.30
CA TYR A 407 3.92 -0.82 -33.05
C TYR A 407 3.77 -2.12 -33.83
N LEU A 408 4.87 -2.63 -34.40
CA LEU A 408 4.86 -3.87 -35.19
C LEU A 408 4.38 -5.07 -34.35
N CYS A 409 4.88 -5.22 -33.12
CA CYS A 409 4.42 -6.27 -32.20
C CYS A 409 2.95 -6.11 -31.78
N LYS A 410 2.47 -4.87 -31.63
CA LYS A 410 1.07 -4.54 -31.32
C LYS A 410 0.14 -4.95 -32.49
N TYR A 411 0.56 -4.72 -33.74
CA TYR A 411 -0.20 -5.12 -34.95
C TYR A 411 -0.30 -6.64 -35.16
N VAL A 412 0.75 -7.40 -34.82
CA VAL A 412 0.75 -8.87 -34.92
C VAL A 412 -0.21 -9.49 -33.89
N LEU A 413 -0.23 -8.97 -32.65
CA LEU A 413 -1.12 -9.45 -31.58
C LEU A 413 -2.59 -9.13 -31.85
N ILE A 414 -2.90 -7.97 -32.43
CA ILE A 414 -4.26 -7.58 -32.81
C ILE A 414 -4.81 -8.50 -33.91
N SER A 415 -3.97 -8.93 -34.85
CA SER A 415 -4.39 -9.81 -35.95
C SER A 415 -4.72 -11.23 -35.48
N PHE A 416 -4.03 -11.75 -34.46
CA PHE A 416 -4.27 -13.07 -33.89
C PHE A 416 -5.54 -13.19 -33.04
N ARG A 417 -6.07 -12.09 -32.49
CA ARG A 417 -7.32 -12.11 -31.69
C ARG A 417 -8.60 -12.07 -32.55
N SER A 418 -8.47 -11.80 -33.84
CA SER A 418 -9.60 -11.73 -34.77
C SER A 418 -9.70 -12.92 -35.74
N SER A 419 -8.94 -13.99 -35.50
CA SER A 419 -9.08 -15.32 -36.12
C SER A 419 -9.46 -16.31 -35.04
#